data_AF-A0A7S3XBH7-F1
#
_entry.id   AF-A0A7S3XBH7-F1
#
_cell.length_a   1.000
_cell.length_b   1.000
_cell.length_c   1.000
_cell.angle_alpha   90.00
_cell.angle_beta   90.00
_cell.angle_gamma   90.00
#
_symmetry.space_group_name_H-M   'P 1'
#
loop_
_entity.id
_entity.type
_entity.pdbx_description
1 polymer ?
#
loop_
_entity_poly.entity_id
_entity_poly.type
_entity_poly.pdbx_seq_one_letter_code
_entity_poly.pdbx_strand_id
1 'polypeptide(L)'
;GRVHQDDEESESNVDDSAPPAMLPAWQDDDDLGLTVDVMAGASRMRKLRRDRTEHRLAGEEYEARLRAQFEATQPSTSWAALPKKRKSKKQRSRDEDTIRAVDPDDLDSDDSDDSDATLERKVEAQLRHGSSSILCASTSLPAKELSVKRTTDLNAAGISSSSVSTVDWHPNAQLALTSGFDKTVRLFRIDGQRNTLIQSVHL
;
A
#
# COMPACT_ATOMS: atom_id res chain seq x y z
N GLY A 1 -17.17 51.89 65.90
CA GLY A 1 -16.82 50.59 65.31
C GLY A 1 -17.84 50.27 64.24
N ARG A 2 -17.39 50.08 62.99
CA ARG A 2 -18.17 49.49 61.90
C ARG A 2 -17.15 48.79 61.01
N VAL A 3 -17.10 47.47 61.10
CA VAL A 3 -16.17 46.63 60.33
C VAL A 3 -16.98 46.08 59.16
N HIS A 4 -16.50 46.36 57.94
CA HIS A 4 -16.92 45.70 56.72
C HIS A 4 -16.18 44.36 56.62
N GLN A 5 -16.93 43.29 56.34
CA GLN A 5 -16.43 41.99 55.94
C GLN A 5 -16.61 41.90 54.43
N ASP A 6 -15.50 41.81 53.71
CA ASP A 6 -15.47 41.41 52.31
C ASP A 6 -15.16 39.90 52.29
N ASP A 7 -16.14 39.11 51.88
CA ASP A 7 -15.98 37.68 51.57
C ASP A 7 -15.50 37.55 50.11
N GLU A 8 -14.24 37.17 49.90
CA GLU A 8 -13.75 36.76 48.57
C GLU A 8 -13.90 35.25 48.38
N GLU A 9 -14.99 34.85 47.72
CA GLU A 9 -15.12 33.53 47.11
C GLU A 9 -14.25 33.48 45.84
N SER A 10 -13.19 32.67 45.88
CA SER A 10 -12.33 32.39 44.74
C SER A 10 -12.87 31.20 43.96
N GLU A 11 -13.72 31.47 42.96
CA GLU A 11 -14.14 30.49 41.97
C GLU A 11 -12.94 30.13 41.06
N SER A 12 -12.43 28.91 41.22
CA SER A 12 -11.40 28.36 40.34
C SER A 12 -12.02 27.98 38.99
N ASN A 13 -11.78 28.84 38.01
CA ASN A 13 -12.13 28.70 36.60
C ASN A 13 -11.46 27.44 36.02
N VAL A 14 -12.23 26.38 35.76
CA VAL A 14 -11.75 25.19 35.04
C VAL A 14 -11.79 25.51 33.55
N ASP A 15 -10.63 25.87 33.00
CA ASP A 15 -10.40 26.13 31.59
C ASP A 15 -10.58 24.83 30.76
N ASP A 16 -11.79 24.63 30.25
CA ASP A 16 -12.17 23.57 29.30
C ASP A 16 -11.62 23.88 27.89
N SER A 17 -10.28 23.88 27.76
CA SER A 17 -9.61 24.07 26.47
C SER A 17 -8.31 23.29 26.35
N ALA A 18 -8.35 21.98 26.65
CA ALA A 18 -7.35 21.03 26.16
C ALA A 18 -8.01 20.07 25.15
N PRO A 19 -7.47 19.91 23.93
CA PRO A 19 -7.99 18.91 23.00
C PRO A 19 -7.91 17.52 23.66
N PRO A 20 -8.92 16.64 23.48
CA PRO A 20 -8.89 15.33 24.09
C PRO A 20 -7.61 14.62 23.66
N ALA A 21 -6.78 14.25 24.63
CA ALA A 21 -5.64 13.39 24.39
C ALA A 21 -6.13 12.16 23.62
N MET A 22 -5.40 11.72 22.60
CA MET A 22 -5.74 10.49 21.89
C MET A 22 -5.59 9.33 22.87
N LEU A 23 -6.71 8.97 23.52
CA LEU A 23 -6.76 7.85 24.43
C LEU A 23 -6.58 6.56 23.63
N PRO A 24 -5.95 5.53 24.24
CA PRO A 24 -5.86 4.22 23.61
C PRO A 24 -7.27 3.69 23.34
N ALA A 25 -7.47 3.08 22.17
CA ALA A 25 -8.78 2.53 21.79
C ALA A 25 -9.14 1.24 22.55
N TRP A 26 -8.15 0.60 23.19
CA TRP A 26 -8.31 -0.62 23.97
C TRP A 26 -7.36 -0.58 25.18
N GLN A 27 -7.79 -1.20 26.27
CA GLN A 27 -7.00 -1.40 27.48
C GLN A 27 -7.07 -2.89 27.85
N ASP A 28 -5.95 -3.46 28.24
CA ASP A 28 -5.85 -4.86 28.67
C ASP A 28 -5.90 -4.93 30.20
N ASP A 29 -6.84 -5.71 30.74
CA ASP A 29 -7.00 -5.89 32.18
C ASP A 29 -5.85 -6.73 32.78
N ASP A 30 -5.22 -7.58 31.97
CA ASP A 30 -4.11 -8.43 32.43
C ASP A 30 -2.84 -7.62 32.74
N ASP A 31 -2.65 -6.47 32.08
CA ASP A 31 -1.49 -5.59 32.30
C ASP A 31 -1.47 -4.97 33.71
N LEU A 32 -2.65 -4.77 34.33
CA LEU A 32 -2.78 -4.22 35.68
C LEU A 32 -2.26 -5.18 36.76
N GLY A 33 -2.41 -6.49 36.55
CA GLY A 33 -1.98 -7.54 37.47
C GLY A 33 -0.52 -7.97 37.28
N LEU A 34 0.13 -7.53 36.20
CA LEU A 34 1.44 -8.03 35.82
C LEU A 34 2.55 -7.38 36.65
N THR A 35 3.38 -8.23 37.27
CA THR A 35 4.63 -7.80 37.90
C THR A 35 5.81 -8.57 37.33
N VAL A 36 6.80 -7.85 36.80
CA VAL A 36 7.94 -8.43 36.09
C VAL A 36 9.21 -8.27 36.91
N ASP A 37 9.90 -9.38 37.17
CA ASP A 37 11.25 -9.36 37.74
C ASP A 37 12.30 -9.19 36.62
N VAL A 38 12.99 -8.06 36.66
CA VAL A 38 13.94 -7.62 35.64
C VAL A 38 15.33 -8.22 35.86
N MET A 39 15.64 -8.67 37.08
CA MET A 39 16.93 -9.27 37.44
C MET A 39 16.97 -10.79 37.23
N ALA A 40 15.86 -11.47 37.48
CA ALA A 40 15.71 -12.89 37.21
C ALA A 40 15.70 -13.19 35.69
N GLY A 41 15.43 -12.18 34.86
CA GLY A 41 15.32 -12.31 33.41
C GLY A 41 16.63 -12.17 32.61
N ALA A 42 16.47 -12.00 31.29
CA ALA A 42 17.58 -11.90 30.35
C ALA A 42 18.38 -10.60 30.50
N SER A 43 19.64 -10.58 30.03
CA SER A 43 20.51 -9.39 30.08
C SER A 43 19.91 -8.12 29.46
N ARG A 44 19.00 -8.29 28.48
CA ARG A 44 18.26 -7.20 27.85
C ARG A 44 17.28 -6.53 28.82
N MET A 45 16.61 -7.31 29.68
CA MET A 45 15.67 -6.80 30.67
C MET A 45 16.40 -5.93 31.70
N ARG A 46 17.58 -6.36 32.14
CA ARG A 46 18.43 -5.59 33.06
C ARG A 46 18.78 -4.17 32.59
N LYS A 47 18.68 -3.88 31.28
CA LYS A 47 18.90 -2.54 30.69
C LYS A 47 17.71 -1.60 30.86
N LEU A 48 16.53 -2.11 31.21
CA LEU A 48 15.32 -1.32 31.48
C LEU A 48 15.31 -0.75 32.92
N ARG A 49 16.33 -1.02 33.74
CA ARG A 49 16.42 -0.45 35.08
C ARG A 49 16.90 1.00 35.03
N ARG A 50 16.31 1.85 35.87
CA ARG A 50 16.85 3.20 36.13
C ARG A 50 17.82 3.17 37.30
N ASP A 51 17.44 2.45 38.35
CA ASP A 51 18.24 2.31 39.58
C ASP A 51 18.80 0.90 39.75
N ARG A 52 19.89 0.78 40.50
CA ARG A 52 20.58 -0.50 40.73
C ARG A 52 19.80 -1.47 41.62
N THR A 53 18.99 -0.94 42.54
CA THR A 53 18.17 -1.70 43.51
C THR A 53 16.81 -2.10 42.97
N GLU A 54 16.46 -1.64 41.77
CA GLU A 54 15.18 -1.90 41.15
C GLU A 54 15.17 -3.29 40.51
N HIS A 55 14.28 -4.16 41.01
CA HIS A 55 14.24 -5.57 40.61
C HIS A 55 12.85 -6.00 40.12
N ARG A 56 11.76 -5.42 40.64
CA ARG A 56 10.39 -5.70 40.21
C ARG A 56 9.74 -4.45 39.65
N LEU A 57 9.13 -4.57 38.47
CA LEU A 57 8.39 -3.51 37.79
C LEU A 57 6.92 -3.90 37.64
N ALA A 58 6.03 -2.91 37.75
CA ALA A 58 4.64 -3.06 37.32
C ALA A 58 4.57 -3.15 35.79
N GLY A 59 3.52 -3.79 35.26
CA GLY A 59 3.32 -3.98 33.81
C GLY A 59 3.40 -2.67 33.02
N GLU A 60 2.68 -1.64 33.46
CA GLU A 60 2.65 -0.32 32.80
C GLU A 60 4.04 0.33 32.73
N GLU A 61 4.80 0.28 33.82
CA GLU A 61 6.15 0.84 33.86
C GLU A 61 7.13 0.06 32.99
N TYR A 62 6.99 -1.27 32.97
CA TYR A 62 7.78 -2.14 32.13
C TYR A 62 7.53 -1.84 30.64
N GLU A 63 6.27 -1.68 30.25
CA GLU A 63 5.88 -1.32 28.88
C GLU A 63 6.40 0.07 28.48
N ALA A 64 6.25 1.07 29.35
CA ALA A 64 6.72 2.44 29.10
C ALA A 64 8.24 2.49 28.85
N ARG A 65 9.01 1.69 29.60
CA ARG A 65 10.47 1.61 29.43
C ARG A 65 10.86 0.85 28.17
N LEU A 66 10.12 -0.18 27.82
CA LEU A 66 10.32 -0.92 26.58
C LEU A 66 10.04 -0.01 25.36
N ARG A 67 8.98 0.82 25.40
CA ARG A 67 8.73 1.84 24.37
C ARG A 67 9.89 2.85 24.25
N ALA A 68 10.38 3.38 25.37
CA ALA A 68 11.51 4.30 25.36
C ALA A 68 12.79 3.66 24.79
N GLN A 69 13.05 2.39 25.14
CA GLN A 69 14.18 1.66 24.57
C GLN A 69 14.00 1.41 23.06
N PHE A 70 12.79 1.11 22.62
CA PHE A 70 12.46 0.91 21.21
C PHE A 70 12.69 2.20 20.41
N GLU A 71 12.16 3.34 20.90
CA GLU A 71 12.37 4.65 20.28
C GLU A 71 13.86 5.04 20.22
N ALA A 72 14.63 4.72 21.26
CA ALA A 72 16.07 4.97 21.28
C ALA A 72 16.88 4.09 20.32
N THR A 73 16.38 2.90 19.96
CA THR A 73 17.11 1.93 19.12
C THR A 73 16.66 1.96 17.65
N GLN A 74 15.40 2.32 17.39
CA GLN A 74 14.80 2.30 16.06
C GLN A 74 15.18 3.56 15.26
N PRO A 75 15.44 3.45 13.93
CA PRO A 75 15.62 4.61 13.05
C PRO A 75 14.36 5.49 12.98
N SER A 76 14.50 6.66 12.34
CA SER A 76 13.45 7.67 12.27
C SER A 76 12.10 7.11 11.80
N THR A 77 11.08 7.27 12.64
CA THR A 77 9.70 6.83 12.40
C THR A 77 8.83 7.96 11.84
N SER A 78 9.40 8.78 10.93
CA SER A 78 8.69 9.93 10.35
C SER A 78 7.44 9.52 9.56
N TRP A 79 7.42 8.33 8.97
CA TRP A 79 6.26 7.77 8.27
C TRP A 79 5.06 7.47 9.17
N ALA A 80 5.30 7.25 10.47
CA ALA A 80 4.27 6.99 11.47
C ALA A 80 3.89 8.26 12.27
N ALA A 81 4.54 9.39 11.99
CA ALA A 81 4.22 10.65 12.64
C ALA A 81 2.82 11.12 12.22
N LEU A 82 1.95 11.34 13.20
CA LEU A 82 0.60 11.82 12.94
C LEU A 82 0.63 13.25 12.37
N PRO A 83 -0.22 13.55 11.37
CA PRO A 83 -0.30 14.89 10.82
C PRO A 83 -0.81 15.86 11.90
N LYS A 84 -0.08 16.97 12.09
CA LYS A 84 -0.53 18.06 12.97
C LYS A 84 -1.82 18.63 12.38
N LYS A 85 -2.94 18.54 13.11
CA LYS A 85 -4.23 19.13 12.67
C LYS A 85 -4.01 20.60 12.29
N ARG A 86 -4.32 20.95 11.03
CA ARG A 86 -4.25 22.34 10.55
C ARG A 86 -5.24 23.15 11.38
N LYS A 87 -4.77 24.19 12.06
CA LYS A 87 -5.66 25.13 12.77
C LYS A 87 -6.60 25.74 11.74
N SER A 88 -7.89 25.47 11.86
CA SER A 88 -8.93 26.20 11.12
C SER A 88 -8.74 27.68 11.44
N LYS A 89 -8.37 28.47 10.42
CA LYS A 89 -8.14 29.90 10.56
C LYS A 89 -9.48 30.54 10.89
N LYS A 90 -9.74 30.76 12.18
CA LYS A 90 -10.90 31.50 12.70
C LYS A 90 -10.92 32.87 12.02
N GLN A 91 -11.81 33.06 11.04
CA GLN A 91 -12.09 34.38 10.49
C GLN A 91 -12.45 35.28 11.66
N ARG A 92 -11.64 36.33 11.86
CA ARG A 92 -11.91 37.35 12.86
C ARG A 92 -13.17 38.09 12.43
N SER A 93 -14.20 37.98 13.26
CA SER A 93 -15.39 38.81 13.26
C SER A 93 -15.01 40.29 13.26
N ARG A 94 -15.61 41.06 12.35
CA ARG A 94 -15.77 42.50 12.49
C ARG A 94 -17.25 42.77 12.25
N ASP A 95 -17.95 43.07 13.34
CA ASP A 95 -19.32 43.55 13.35
C ASP A 95 -19.44 44.81 12.46
N GLU A 96 -20.41 44.82 11.53
CA GLU A 96 -21.46 45.85 11.46
C GLU A 96 -22.56 45.43 10.46
N ASP A 97 -23.81 45.52 10.91
CA ASP A 97 -25.09 45.23 10.27
C ASP A 97 -25.16 45.21 8.72
N THR A 98 -25.45 44.04 8.14
CA THR A 98 -26.40 43.96 7.01
C THR A 98 -26.97 42.54 6.90
N ILE A 99 -28.27 42.37 7.16
CA ILE A 99 -29.00 41.18 6.73
C ILE A 99 -29.09 41.23 5.21
N ARG A 100 -28.27 40.43 4.53
CA ARG A 100 -28.52 39.98 3.16
C ARG A 100 -28.45 38.47 3.15
N ALA A 101 -29.56 37.85 2.73
CA ALA A 101 -29.57 36.45 2.35
C ALA A 101 -28.56 36.28 1.21
N VAL A 102 -27.43 35.64 1.51
CA VAL A 102 -26.43 35.26 0.52
C VAL A 102 -26.75 33.82 0.15
N ASP A 103 -27.07 33.61 -1.13
CA ASP A 103 -27.23 32.31 -1.76
C ASP A 103 -26.02 31.40 -1.46
N PRO A 104 -26.24 30.10 -1.21
CA PRO A 104 -25.16 29.16 -0.88
C PRO A 104 -24.27 28.75 -2.07
N ASP A 105 -24.44 29.36 -3.25
CA ASP A 105 -23.72 29.00 -4.48
C ASP A 105 -22.58 29.95 -4.88
N ASP A 106 -22.19 30.91 -4.03
CA ASP A 106 -21.19 31.94 -4.37
C ASP A 106 -19.91 31.88 -3.49
N LEU A 107 -19.33 30.69 -3.37
CA LEU A 107 -17.95 30.50 -2.87
C LEU A 107 -17.14 29.59 -3.80
N ASP A 108 -17.09 29.97 -5.07
CA ASP A 108 -16.10 29.46 -6.03
C ASP A 108 -15.24 30.64 -6.50
N SER A 109 -14.22 30.99 -5.71
CA SER A 109 -13.11 31.84 -6.17
C SER A 109 -11.98 31.88 -5.14
N ASP A 110 -11.14 30.84 -5.14
CA ASP A 110 -9.67 31.01 -5.08
C ASP A 110 -8.99 29.76 -5.69
N ASP A 111 -9.36 29.44 -6.93
CA ASP A 111 -8.67 28.46 -7.77
C ASP A 111 -7.61 29.19 -8.63
N SER A 112 -6.52 29.57 -7.98
CA SER A 112 -5.32 29.97 -8.72
C SER A 112 -4.09 29.54 -7.93
N ASP A 113 -3.48 28.46 -8.42
CA ASP A 113 -2.12 27.94 -8.12
C ASP A 113 -2.00 26.62 -7.31
N ASP A 114 -2.91 25.66 -7.48
CA ASP A 114 -2.78 24.27 -6.93
C ASP A 114 -2.93 23.16 -7.99
N SER A 115 -2.76 23.48 -9.27
CA SER A 115 -2.87 22.47 -10.35
C SER A 115 -1.73 21.45 -10.32
N ASP A 116 -0.54 21.83 -9.89
CA ASP A 116 0.63 20.94 -9.82
C ASP A 116 0.55 19.98 -8.63
N ALA A 117 0.20 20.49 -7.44
CA ALA A 117 0.08 19.65 -6.24
C ALA A 117 -1.12 18.68 -6.32
N THR A 118 -2.17 19.03 -7.06
CA THR A 118 -3.28 18.11 -7.33
C THR A 118 -2.89 17.00 -8.31
N LEU A 119 -2.03 17.28 -9.30
CA LEU A 119 -1.46 16.27 -10.19
C LEU A 119 -0.50 15.32 -9.45
N GLU A 120 0.40 15.85 -8.62
CA GLU A 120 1.30 15.03 -7.80
C GLU A 120 0.53 14.08 -6.89
N ARG A 121 -0.49 14.58 -6.18
CA ARG A 121 -1.35 13.75 -5.31
C ARG A 121 -2.09 12.67 -6.09
N LYS A 122 -2.49 12.95 -7.33
CA LYS A 122 -3.16 11.98 -8.22
C LYS A 122 -2.21 10.91 -8.72
N VAL A 123 -0.97 11.28 -9.08
CA VAL A 123 0.08 10.34 -9.48
C VAL A 123 0.48 9.44 -8.30
N GLU A 124 0.66 10.00 -7.10
CA GLU A 124 0.93 9.21 -5.89
C GLU A 124 -0.22 8.23 -5.58
N ALA A 125 -1.47 8.69 -5.70
CA ALA A 125 -2.62 7.82 -5.54
C ALA A 125 -2.62 6.71 -6.60
N GLN A 126 -2.37 7.01 -7.87
CA GLN A 126 -2.27 5.99 -8.91
C GLN A 126 -1.12 5.02 -8.68
N LEU A 127 0.02 5.46 -8.16
CA LEU A 127 1.15 4.58 -7.88
C LEU A 127 0.87 3.64 -6.70
N ARG A 128 0.16 4.13 -5.67
CA ARG A 128 -0.25 3.34 -4.50
C ARG A 128 -1.31 2.30 -4.81
N HIS A 129 -2.19 2.57 -5.78
CA HIS A 129 -3.32 1.69 -6.13
C HIS A 129 -3.12 0.93 -7.46
N GLY A 130 -2.15 1.34 -8.28
CA GLY A 130 -1.98 0.93 -9.68
C GLY A 130 -0.99 -0.21 -9.90
N SER A 131 -0.77 -1.07 -8.91
CA SER A 131 0.15 -2.22 -9.03
C SER A 131 -0.21 -3.15 -10.20
N SER A 132 -1.49 -3.18 -10.60
CA SER A 132 -1.96 -3.96 -11.75
C SER A 132 -1.48 -3.40 -13.08
N SER A 133 -1.47 -2.08 -13.30
CA SER A 133 -1.13 -1.50 -14.61
C SER A 133 0.35 -1.65 -14.97
N ILE A 134 1.23 -1.74 -13.98
CA ILE A 134 2.69 -1.81 -14.18
C ILE A 134 3.15 -3.27 -14.35
N LEU A 135 2.41 -4.21 -13.76
CA LEU A 135 2.77 -5.63 -13.72
C LEU A 135 1.92 -6.51 -14.64
N CYS A 136 0.81 -5.99 -15.17
CA CYS A 136 -0.07 -6.78 -16.04
C CYS A 136 0.45 -6.76 -17.48
N ALA A 137 0.59 -7.96 -18.05
CA ALA A 137 0.94 -8.13 -19.45
C ALA A 137 -0.15 -7.48 -20.32
N SER A 138 0.26 -6.61 -21.23
CA SER A 138 -0.64 -6.00 -22.21
C SER A 138 -1.27 -7.09 -23.09
N THR A 139 -2.59 -7.02 -23.29
CA THR A 139 -3.32 -7.88 -24.24
C THR A 139 -2.99 -7.54 -25.69
N SER A 140 -2.42 -6.35 -25.94
CA SER A 140 -1.97 -5.92 -27.28
C SER A 140 -0.45 -6.04 -27.41
N LEU A 141 0.01 -6.42 -28.60
CA LEU A 141 1.42 -6.44 -28.94
C LEU A 141 2.00 -5.01 -28.94
N PRO A 142 3.23 -4.82 -28.44
CA PRO A 142 3.89 -3.52 -28.51
C PRO A 142 4.24 -3.17 -29.96
N ALA A 143 4.21 -1.88 -30.29
CA ALA A 143 4.69 -1.41 -31.57
C ALA A 143 6.23 -1.52 -31.62
N LYS A 144 6.77 -1.85 -32.80
CA LYS A 144 8.21 -1.87 -33.14
C LYS A 144 9.06 -2.98 -32.51
N GLU A 145 8.60 -3.66 -31.46
CA GLU A 145 9.32 -4.76 -30.84
C GLU A 145 8.49 -6.05 -30.88
N LEU A 146 9.07 -7.14 -31.40
CA LEU A 146 8.41 -8.44 -31.45
C LEU A 146 9.28 -9.49 -30.75
N SER A 147 8.77 -10.06 -29.67
CA SER A 147 9.42 -11.12 -28.91
C SER A 147 9.14 -12.50 -29.54
N VAL A 148 9.97 -12.90 -30.50
CA VAL A 148 9.88 -14.23 -31.13
C VAL A 148 10.91 -15.18 -30.53
N LYS A 149 10.46 -16.39 -30.17
CA LYS A 149 11.35 -17.49 -29.74
C LYS A 149 11.34 -18.60 -30.77
N ARG A 150 12.52 -18.98 -31.28
CA ARG A 150 12.66 -20.17 -32.12
C ARG A 150 12.41 -21.43 -31.27
N THR A 151 11.52 -22.28 -31.75
CA THR A 151 11.23 -23.61 -31.21
C THR A 151 11.74 -24.69 -32.16
N THR A 152 11.55 -25.95 -31.80
CA THR A 152 11.89 -27.08 -32.68
C THR A 152 11.06 -27.02 -33.95
N ASP A 153 11.68 -27.39 -35.07
CA ASP A 153 11.04 -27.35 -36.38
C ASP A 153 9.84 -28.32 -36.43
N LEU A 154 8.77 -27.94 -37.14
CA LEU A 154 7.52 -28.70 -37.20
C LEU A 154 7.71 -30.06 -37.90
N ASN A 155 8.43 -30.07 -39.02
CA ASN A 155 8.67 -31.25 -39.85
C ASN A 155 9.89 -32.08 -39.39
N ALA A 156 10.47 -31.80 -38.22
CA ALA A 156 11.67 -32.48 -37.72
C ALA A 156 11.48 -34.01 -37.62
N ALA A 157 10.28 -34.47 -37.22
CA ALA A 157 9.95 -35.89 -37.12
C ALA A 157 9.62 -36.56 -38.48
N GLY A 158 9.47 -35.78 -39.55
CA GLY A 158 9.01 -36.28 -40.85
C GLY A 158 9.26 -35.28 -41.97
N ILE A 159 10.52 -35.10 -42.33
CA ILE A 159 10.97 -34.16 -43.36
C ILE A 159 10.29 -34.49 -44.71
N SER A 160 9.83 -33.45 -45.41
CA SER A 160 9.24 -33.58 -46.74
C SER A 160 10.31 -33.92 -47.78
N SER A 161 9.99 -34.76 -48.75
CA SER A 161 10.93 -35.13 -49.82
C SER A 161 10.92 -34.13 -50.98
N SER A 162 10.12 -33.06 -50.87
CA SER A 162 10.03 -31.97 -51.83
C SER A 162 9.72 -30.65 -51.11
N SER A 163 9.62 -29.56 -51.86
CA SER A 163 9.21 -28.25 -51.35
C SER A 163 7.80 -28.31 -50.76
N VAL A 164 7.65 -27.73 -49.56
CA VAL A 164 6.35 -27.61 -48.88
C VAL A 164 5.57 -26.49 -49.56
N SER A 165 4.43 -26.83 -50.16
CA SER A 165 3.55 -25.87 -50.84
C SER A 165 2.54 -25.24 -49.90
N THR A 166 2.12 -25.97 -48.86
CA THR A 166 1.06 -25.51 -47.96
C THR A 166 1.32 -25.99 -46.54
N VAL A 167 1.02 -25.11 -45.58
CA VAL A 167 0.99 -25.39 -44.15
C VAL A 167 -0.33 -24.86 -43.62
N ASP A 168 -1.09 -25.71 -42.93
CA ASP A 168 -2.38 -25.33 -42.35
C ASP A 168 -2.48 -25.79 -40.89
N TRP A 169 -3.21 -25.03 -40.07
CA TRP A 169 -3.35 -25.27 -38.63
C TRP A 169 -4.80 -25.61 -38.31
N HIS A 170 -5.00 -26.66 -37.53
CA HIS A 170 -6.35 -27.02 -37.12
C HIS A 170 -6.91 -25.94 -36.17
N PRO A 171 -8.14 -25.43 -36.41
CA PRO A 171 -8.66 -24.27 -35.67
C PRO A 171 -8.81 -24.51 -34.17
N ASN A 172 -9.09 -25.76 -33.77
CA ASN A 172 -9.42 -26.12 -32.39
C ASN A 172 -8.46 -27.12 -31.76
N ALA A 173 -7.43 -27.58 -32.48
CA ALA A 173 -6.54 -28.64 -32.00
C ALA A 173 -5.08 -28.25 -32.24
N GLN A 174 -4.18 -28.81 -31.45
CA GLN A 174 -2.74 -28.64 -31.59
C GLN A 174 -2.20 -29.50 -32.74
N LEU A 175 -2.76 -29.31 -33.94
CA LEU A 175 -2.42 -30.07 -35.15
C LEU A 175 -2.04 -29.11 -36.28
N ALA A 176 -0.99 -29.47 -37.02
CA ALA A 176 -0.62 -28.81 -38.25
C ALA A 176 -0.47 -29.83 -39.35
N LEU A 177 -0.90 -29.43 -40.54
CA LEU A 177 -0.82 -30.19 -41.76
C LEU A 177 0.20 -29.54 -42.68
N THR A 178 1.08 -30.34 -43.27
CA THR A 178 1.99 -29.90 -44.32
C THR A 178 1.75 -30.74 -45.58
N SER A 179 1.71 -30.08 -46.73
CA SER A 179 1.66 -30.75 -48.04
C SER A 179 2.69 -30.17 -48.99
N GLY A 180 3.17 -30.98 -49.92
CA GLY A 180 4.15 -30.58 -50.92
C GLY A 180 4.01 -31.36 -52.23
N PHE A 181 4.92 -31.11 -53.17
CA PHE A 181 4.93 -31.80 -54.47
C PHE A 181 5.37 -33.27 -54.42
N ASP A 182 5.61 -33.81 -53.22
CA ASP A 182 5.89 -35.23 -53.02
C ASP A 182 4.62 -36.10 -52.99
N LYS A 183 3.45 -35.49 -53.26
CA LYS A 183 2.12 -36.13 -53.19
C LYS A 183 1.84 -36.69 -51.80
N THR A 184 2.52 -36.18 -50.77
CA THR A 184 2.25 -36.56 -49.38
C THR A 184 1.61 -35.42 -48.61
N VAL A 185 0.69 -35.81 -47.74
CA VAL A 185 0.08 -34.94 -46.74
C VAL A 185 0.47 -35.50 -45.38
N ARG A 186 1.10 -34.66 -44.56
CA ARG A 186 1.62 -35.05 -43.24
C ARG A 186 0.94 -34.25 -42.16
N LEU A 187 0.46 -34.95 -41.14
CA LEU A 187 -0.21 -34.38 -39.98
C LEU A 187 0.72 -34.49 -38.76
N PHE A 188 1.02 -33.35 -38.14
CA PHE A 188 1.88 -33.24 -36.97
C PHE A 188 1.11 -32.74 -35.76
N ARG A 189 1.45 -33.23 -34.57
CA ARG A 189 1.04 -32.65 -33.29
C ARG A 189 2.01 -31.53 -32.92
N ILE A 190 1.52 -30.35 -32.55
CA ILE A 190 2.39 -29.22 -32.15
C ILE A 190 2.42 -29.08 -30.64
N ASP A 191 3.56 -29.47 -30.07
CA ASP A 191 3.86 -29.24 -28.65
C ASP A 191 5.02 -28.23 -28.47
N GLY A 192 5.68 -27.80 -29.57
CA GLY A 192 6.82 -26.87 -29.55
C GLY A 192 8.15 -27.47 -29.09
N GLN A 193 8.17 -28.76 -28.70
CA GLN A 193 9.37 -29.50 -28.31
C GLN A 193 9.70 -30.66 -29.25
N ARG A 194 8.76 -31.59 -29.46
CA ARG A 194 9.01 -32.83 -30.23
C ARG A 194 8.30 -32.88 -31.59
N ASN A 195 7.22 -32.11 -31.75
CA ASN A 195 6.40 -32.01 -32.96
C ASN A 195 6.20 -33.36 -33.69
N THR A 196 5.50 -34.32 -33.06
CA THR A 196 5.47 -35.71 -33.55
C THR A 196 4.59 -35.85 -34.80
N LEU A 197 5.05 -36.65 -35.76
CA LEU A 197 4.25 -37.07 -36.91
C LEU A 197 3.15 -38.04 -36.45
N ILE A 198 1.90 -37.71 -36.74
CA ILE A 198 0.74 -38.56 -36.43
C ILE A 198 0.45 -39.48 -37.61
N GLN A 199 0.33 -38.88 -38.80
CA GLN A 199 -0.06 -39.60 -40.00
C GLN A 199 0.61 -38.98 -41.21
N SER A 200 0.98 -39.85 -42.16
CA SER A 200 1.44 -39.46 -43.49
C SER A 200 0.60 -40.21 -44.50
N VAL A 201 -0.09 -39.49 -45.37
CA VAL A 201 -0.91 -40.05 -46.45
C VAL A 201 -0.23 -39.71 -47.77
N HIS A 202 0.01 -40.72 -48.60
CA HIS A 202 0.46 -40.54 -49.99
C HIS A 202 -0.76 -40.67 -50.91
N LEU A 203 -0.90 -39.72 -51.84
CA LEU A 203 -2.02 -39.62 -52.78
C LEU A 203 -1.63 -40.12 -54.17
#